data_AF-A0A9Y1BSK8-F1
#
_entry.id   AF-A0A9Y1BSK8-F1
#
_cell.length_a   1.000
_cell.length_b   1.000
_cell.length_c   1.000
_cell.angle_alpha   90.00
_cell.angle_beta   90.00
_cell.angle_gamma   90.00
#
_symmetry.space_group_name_H-M   'P 1'
#
loop_
_entity.id
_entity.type
_entity.pdbx_description
1 polymer ?
#
loop_
_entity_poly.entity_id
_entity_poly.type
_entity_poly.pdbx_seq_one_letter_code
_entity_poly.pdbx_strand_id
1 'polypeptide(L)'
;MNLKQKILVTAFMSLFISSIAIGIVVGTNAKKNKELPPVFINNEKGNDENNLDNTGYTEYNDTIPAKLTEEQVKNIAKSDPIIQEFLSNYSSVEEYCYYDGFGYWYVEFYADDWMSYAYAIVEDNNGEVVESEAFYYSDESNLTEEQVIAIALENEEVKNFIEQNPEYEVYAYYDFYQYWFVDFYDDYYFSWCTVTIDDITGAIVDVYSSKDIYNTTLTPQEVVEIALTDPDVQTFVTNNPDYEVYVYLMDWFYCYDEEFGDNMTVPEVGEINDNHGDDGTNTTETVDTENGEIGYPIDYSTNVTWVVGFYNYNYTDWIELYIDDTTGEIIDKLMTTPAIHTEEEIKAIVLDLPEVQEFLANVDDTEMYIWYDGFGYWYIDIYSSFSWEAYLFAEIDDITGEVIYLEYYIPEPPLHTEQEVEEFVLTLPEVQQFIQDNLDYELWISFSYGYWYVELYSDDNGGLWIEIIDDNGNGGLEVTYLEFFDYADIEF
;
A
#
# COMPACT_ATOMS: atom_id res chain seq x y z
N MET A 1 -28.58 -2.65 -14.63
CA MET A 1 -27.85 -3.54 -13.69
C MET A 1 -28.71 -4.03 -12.53
N ASN A 2 -28.50 -5.26 -12.04
CA ASN A 2 -29.08 -5.71 -10.75
C ASN A 2 -28.21 -5.25 -9.56
N LEU A 3 -28.77 -5.21 -8.35
CA LEU A 3 -28.12 -4.71 -7.13
C LEU A 3 -26.77 -5.39 -6.80
N LYS A 4 -26.56 -6.65 -7.19
CA LYS A 4 -25.28 -7.36 -7.02
C LYS A 4 -24.19 -6.86 -7.98
N GLN A 5 -24.56 -6.35 -9.15
CA GLN A 5 -23.59 -5.77 -10.09
C GLN A 5 -23.17 -4.36 -9.65
N LYS A 6 -24.05 -3.59 -8.98
CA LYS A 6 -23.70 -2.28 -8.42
C LYS A 6 -22.69 -2.39 -7.27
N ILE A 7 -22.87 -3.35 -6.36
CA ILE A 7 -21.95 -3.59 -5.23
C ILE A 7 -20.56 -4.03 -5.70
N LEU A 8 -20.46 -4.80 -6.79
CA LEU A 8 -19.18 -5.28 -7.31
C LEU A 8 -18.33 -4.18 -7.95
N VAL A 9 -18.96 -3.21 -8.64
CA VAL A 9 -18.27 -2.09 -9.29
C VAL A 9 -17.78 -1.06 -8.26
N THR A 10 -18.57 -0.80 -7.21
CA THR A 10 -18.17 0.10 -6.11
C THR A 10 -17.01 -0.50 -5.29
N ALA A 11 -16.98 -1.81 -5.04
CA ALA A 11 -15.88 -2.47 -4.32
C ALA A 11 -14.57 -2.52 -5.14
N PHE A 12 -14.65 -2.58 -6.47
CA PHE A 12 -13.46 -2.63 -7.34
C PHE A 12 -12.75 -1.28 -7.49
N MET A 13 -13.48 -0.16 -7.43
CA MET A 13 -12.87 1.17 -7.57
C MET A 13 -12.16 1.64 -6.29
N SER A 14 -12.64 1.26 -5.10
CA SER A 14 -11.99 1.59 -3.82
C SER A 14 -10.62 0.93 -3.64
N LEU A 15 -10.38 -0.20 -4.32
CA LEU A 15 -9.13 -0.97 -4.27
C LEU A 15 -8.02 -0.40 -5.18
N PHE A 16 -8.37 0.44 -6.17
CA PHE A 16 -7.41 1.01 -7.11
C PHE A 16 -6.73 2.28 -6.59
N ILE A 17 -7.32 2.98 -5.60
CA ILE A 17 -6.74 4.20 -5.03
C ILE A 17 -5.67 3.87 -3.97
N SER A 18 -5.66 2.65 -3.40
CA SER A 18 -4.73 2.26 -2.33
C SER A 18 -3.44 1.56 -2.79
N SER A 19 -3.21 1.32 -4.09
CA SER A 19 -2.11 0.45 -4.57
C SER A 19 -1.01 1.13 -5.40
N ILE A 20 -0.96 2.47 -5.47
CA ILE A 20 0.19 3.19 -6.06
C ILE A 20 1.20 3.57 -4.96
N ALA A 21 1.94 2.57 -4.49
CA ALA A 21 3.19 2.74 -3.76
C ALA A 21 4.15 1.60 -4.14
N ILE A 22 4.54 1.56 -5.42
CA ILE A 22 5.61 0.68 -5.90
C ILE A 22 6.95 1.25 -5.40
N GLY A 23 7.37 0.80 -4.22
CA GLY A 23 8.72 0.98 -3.71
C GLY A 23 9.64 -0.08 -4.32
N ILE A 24 10.26 0.21 -5.47
CA ILE A 24 11.37 -0.60 -5.99
C ILE A 24 12.57 -0.39 -5.05
N VAL A 25 12.79 -1.33 -4.13
CA VAL A 25 14.05 -1.43 -3.39
C VAL A 25 15.05 -2.16 -4.27
N VAL A 26 15.83 -1.41 -5.05
CA VAL A 26 17.04 -1.94 -5.71
C VAL A 26 18.08 -2.19 -4.61
N GLY A 27 18.24 -3.45 -4.23
CA GLY A 27 19.29 -3.89 -3.32
C GLY A 27 20.67 -3.68 -3.94
N THR A 28 21.33 -2.57 -3.64
CA THR A 28 22.74 -2.37 -4.01
C THR A 28 23.61 -3.33 -3.20
N ASN A 29 24.22 -4.29 -3.90
CA ASN A 29 25.23 -5.22 -3.39
C ASN A 29 26.46 -4.46 -2.85
N ALA A 30 26.50 -4.19 -1.54
CA ALA A 30 27.65 -3.59 -0.87
C ALA A 30 28.79 -4.61 -0.69
N LYS A 31 29.69 -4.72 -1.67
CA LYS A 31 31.01 -5.36 -1.50
C LYS A 31 32.06 -4.34 -1.01
N LYS A 32 32.37 -4.43 0.29
CA LYS A 32 33.61 -4.03 1.04
C LYS A 32 34.67 -3.14 0.34
N ASN A 33 34.84 -1.97 0.97
CA ASN A 33 36.07 -1.22 1.27
C ASN A 33 37.01 -0.75 0.13
N LYS A 34 36.91 0.54 -0.19
CA LYS A 34 38.09 1.41 -0.31
C LYS A 34 37.85 2.71 0.47
N GLU A 35 38.81 3.03 1.33
CA GLU A 35 38.82 4.13 2.29
C GLU A 35 38.49 5.49 1.63
N LEU A 36 37.47 6.18 2.14
CA LEU A 36 37.27 7.60 1.91
C LEU A 36 38.40 8.39 2.61
N PRO A 37 39.01 9.41 1.97
CA PRO A 37 40.01 10.24 2.63
C PRO A 37 39.36 11.15 3.70
N PRO A 38 40.12 11.54 4.74
CA PRO A 38 39.57 12.16 5.94
C PRO A 38 39.08 13.60 5.69
N VAL A 39 37.88 13.87 6.20
CA VAL A 39 37.29 15.21 6.30
C VAL A 39 38.11 16.07 7.26
N PHE A 40 38.60 17.21 6.78
CA PHE A 40 39.17 18.26 7.62
C PHE A 40 38.03 19.03 8.32
N ILE A 41 37.82 18.79 9.61
CA ILE A 41 36.99 19.65 10.45
C ILE A 41 37.87 20.80 10.96
N ASN A 42 37.68 22.01 10.41
CA ASN A 42 38.16 23.22 11.05
C ASN A 42 37.11 23.73 12.04
N ASN A 43 37.38 23.49 13.32
CA ASN A 43 36.77 24.22 14.44
C ASN A 43 37.31 25.66 14.47
N GLU A 44 36.48 26.68 14.32
CA GLU A 44 36.59 27.94 15.08
C GLU A 44 35.22 28.65 15.25
N LYS A 45 34.78 28.67 16.52
CA LYS A 45 34.17 29.78 17.28
C LYS A 45 32.87 30.47 16.78
N GLY A 46 31.79 30.19 17.51
CA GLY A 46 31.33 31.02 18.64
C GLY A 46 30.32 32.14 18.35
N ASN A 47 29.15 32.03 19.01
CA ASN A 47 28.17 33.09 19.37
C ASN A 47 27.45 33.79 18.17
N ASP A 48 26.13 34.00 18.14
CA ASP A 48 25.19 34.45 19.18
C ASP A 48 23.73 34.06 18.81
N GLU A 49 22.89 34.03 19.84
CA GLU A 49 21.44 33.86 19.81
C GLU A 49 20.70 35.04 19.14
N ASN A 50 19.50 34.75 18.62
CA ASN A 50 18.43 35.67 18.20
C ASN A 50 18.59 36.44 16.87
N ASN A 51 18.14 35.83 15.77
CA ASN A 51 17.39 36.53 14.72
C ASN A 51 16.62 35.53 13.83
N LEU A 52 15.41 35.14 14.25
CA LEU A 52 14.43 34.53 13.36
C LEU A 52 13.74 35.66 12.60
N ASP A 53 14.39 36.15 11.55
CA ASP A 53 13.73 36.94 10.53
C ASP A 53 14.19 36.46 9.14
N ASN A 54 13.17 36.08 8.38
CA ASN A 54 13.16 35.50 7.05
C ASN A 54 14.10 36.21 6.05
N THR A 55 15.22 35.59 5.67
CA THR A 55 15.86 35.77 4.35
C THR A 55 16.74 34.58 3.98
N GLY A 56 16.36 33.87 2.91
CA GLY A 56 17.29 33.13 2.07
C GLY A 56 17.43 31.64 2.39
N TYR A 57 16.55 30.82 1.82
CA TYR A 57 17.04 29.58 1.23
C TYR A 57 18.06 29.98 0.16
N THR A 58 19.33 30.06 0.54
CA THR A 58 20.39 29.86 -0.44
C THR A 58 20.29 28.41 -0.85
N GLU A 59 19.66 28.16 -2.00
CA GLU A 59 19.92 26.94 -2.76
C GLU A 59 21.42 26.69 -2.70
N TYR A 60 21.81 25.58 -2.07
CA TYR A 60 23.16 25.05 -2.17
C TYR A 60 23.33 24.57 -3.61
N ASN A 61 23.58 25.50 -4.52
CA ASN A 61 23.82 25.26 -5.93
C ASN A 61 25.31 24.95 -6.15
N ASP A 62 25.82 23.97 -5.39
CA ASP A 62 27.16 23.40 -5.57
C ASP A 62 27.10 22.31 -6.68
N THR A 63 26.41 22.59 -7.79
CA THR A 63 26.48 21.73 -8.96
C THR A 63 27.83 21.97 -9.64
N ILE A 64 28.62 20.90 -9.78
CA ILE A 64 29.88 20.95 -10.51
C ILE A 64 29.53 21.16 -11.99
N PRO A 65 30.06 22.16 -12.70
CA PRO A 65 29.79 22.28 -14.13
C PRO A 65 30.36 21.07 -14.89
N ALA A 66 29.54 20.46 -15.74
CA ALA A 66 29.99 19.32 -16.53
C ALA A 66 31.17 19.68 -17.46
N LYS A 67 32.14 18.78 -17.55
CA LYS A 67 33.37 18.92 -18.34
C LYS A 67 33.27 18.22 -19.68
N LEU A 68 32.56 17.10 -19.74
CA LEU A 68 32.21 16.41 -20.98
C LEU A 68 30.92 16.99 -21.55
N THR A 69 30.71 16.82 -22.85
CA THR A 69 29.42 17.10 -23.49
C THR A 69 28.57 15.85 -23.53
N GLU A 70 27.24 16.03 -23.58
CA GLU A 70 26.28 14.93 -23.77
C GLU A 70 26.68 14.00 -24.93
N GLU A 71 27.13 14.56 -26.06
CA GLU A 71 27.58 13.80 -27.23
C GLU A 71 28.86 12.98 -26.96
N GLN A 72 29.80 13.51 -26.17
CA GLN A 72 31.00 12.77 -25.78
C GLN A 72 30.64 11.57 -24.90
N VAL A 73 29.75 11.79 -23.93
CA VAL A 73 29.31 10.78 -22.97
C VAL A 73 28.50 9.69 -23.66
N LYS A 74 27.55 10.04 -24.54
CA LYS A 74 26.83 9.05 -25.35
C LYS A 74 27.77 8.16 -26.17
N ASN A 75 28.81 8.74 -26.77
CA ASN A 75 29.80 7.96 -27.52
C ASN A 75 30.66 7.06 -26.61
N ILE A 76 30.98 7.51 -25.40
CA ILE A 76 31.69 6.70 -24.39
C ILE A 76 30.81 5.52 -23.97
N ALA A 77 29.55 5.76 -23.60
CA ALA A 77 28.59 4.72 -23.24
C ALA A 77 28.42 3.69 -24.36
N LYS A 78 28.25 4.13 -25.61
CA LYS A 78 28.17 3.24 -26.80
C LYS A 78 29.44 2.46 -27.11
N SER A 79 30.56 2.80 -26.49
CA SER A 79 31.80 2.04 -26.60
C SER A 79 31.97 0.98 -25.51
N ASP A 80 31.09 0.97 -24.51
CA ASP A 80 31.04 -0.07 -23.49
C ASP A 80 30.55 -1.41 -24.07
N PRO A 81 31.19 -2.55 -23.74
CA PRO A 81 30.79 -3.86 -24.28
C PRO A 81 29.34 -4.26 -23.98
N ILE A 82 28.80 -3.94 -22.80
CA ILE A 82 27.42 -4.31 -22.41
C ILE A 82 26.44 -3.52 -23.27
N ILE A 83 26.67 -2.22 -23.41
CA ILE A 83 25.87 -1.36 -24.29
C ILE A 83 25.99 -1.79 -25.75
N GLN A 84 27.19 -2.15 -26.22
CA GLN A 84 27.36 -2.63 -27.61
C GLN A 84 26.58 -3.91 -27.89
N GLU A 85 26.54 -4.82 -26.93
CA GLU A 85 25.75 -6.05 -27.03
C GLU A 85 24.26 -5.72 -27.09
N PHE A 86 23.75 -4.89 -26.18
CA PHE A 86 22.36 -4.44 -26.19
C PHE A 86 21.97 -3.78 -27.53
N LEU A 87 22.78 -2.81 -28.00
CA LEU A 87 22.57 -2.13 -29.29
C LEU A 87 22.68 -3.06 -30.51
N SER A 88 23.28 -4.25 -30.36
CA SER A 88 23.34 -5.25 -31.43
C SER A 88 22.08 -6.13 -31.49
N ASN A 89 21.35 -6.24 -30.37
CA ASN A 89 20.12 -7.01 -30.25
C ASN A 89 18.88 -6.22 -30.73
N TYR A 90 18.91 -4.88 -30.63
CA TYR A 90 17.79 -4.03 -31.02
C TYR A 90 18.08 -3.18 -32.25
N SER A 91 17.10 -3.13 -33.16
CA SER A 91 17.23 -2.38 -34.43
C SER A 91 16.94 -0.88 -34.30
N SER A 92 16.26 -0.50 -33.22
CA SER A 92 15.91 0.87 -32.86
C SER A 92 16.04 1.02 -31.35
N VAL A 93 16.67 2.11 -30.91
CA VAL A 93 16.75 2.48 -29.50
C VAL A 93 16.54 3.98 -29.33
N GLU A 94 15.86 4.38 -28.26
CA GLU A 94 15.80 5.75 -27.79
C GLU A 94 16.91 6.02 -26.78
N GLU A 95 17.48 7.21 -26.80
CA GLU A 95 18.68 7.55 -26.02
C GLU A 95 18.44 8.77 -25.13
N TYR A 96 18.46 8.55 -23.82
CA TYR A 96 18.37 9.61 -22.81
C TYR A 96 19.73 9.82 -22.17
N CYS A 97 20.05 11.07 -21.84
CA CYS A 97 21.30 11.41 -21.20
C CYS A 97 21.13 12.64 -20.32
N TYR A 98 21.55 12.54 -19.07
CA TYR A 98 21.52 13.65 -18.14
C TYR A 98 22.76 13.64 -17.25
N TYR A 99 23.07 14.83 -16.72
CA TYR A 99 24.18 15.05 -15.81
C TYR A 99 23.64 15.32 -14.41
N ASP A 100 24.19 14.65 -13.40
CA ASP A 100 23.66 14.66 -12.03
C ASP A 100 24.03 15.91 -11.22
N GLY A 101 24.96 16.73 -11.71
CA GLY A 101 25.48 17.88 -10.95
C GLY A 101 26.60 17.55 -9.97
N PHE A 102 26.93 16.27 -9.77
CA PHE A 102 27.90 15.77 -8.79
C PHE A 102 29.12 15.07 -9.40
N GLY A 103 29.17 14.97 -10.73
CA GLY A 103 30.34 14.47 -11.45
C GLY A 103 30.08 13.22 -12.29
N TYR A 104 28.82 12.80 -12.42
CA TYR A 104 28.44 11.63 -13.20
C TYR A 104 27.40 11.98 -14.26
N TRP A 105 27.52 11.29 -15.38
CA TRP A 105 26.54 11.29 -16.44
C TRP A 105 25.84 9.94 -16.48
N TYR A 106 24.53 9.99 -16.65
CA TYR A 106 23.69 8.82 -16.83
C TYR A 106 23.27 8.78 -18.30
N VAL A 107 23.52 7.66 -18.96
CA VAL A 107 23.10 7.41 -20.35
C VAL A 107 22.23 6.18 -20.37
N GLU A 108 21.01 6.33 -20.85
CA GLU A 108 20.00 5.28 -20.89
C GLU A 108 19.60 5.00 -22.35
N PHE A 109 19.36 3.73 -22.65
CA PHE A 109 19.00 3.21 -23.96
C PHE A 109 17.75 2.36 -23.81
N TYR A 110 16.63 2.78 -24.39
CA TYR A 110 15.37 2.03 -24.38
C TYR A 110 15.13 1.41 -25.75
N ALA A 111 14.80 0.12 -25.79
CA ALA A 111 14.43 -0.55 -27.03
C ALA A 111 13.03 -0.15 -27.51
N ASP A 112 12.67 -0.59 -28.71
CA ASP A 112 11.36 -0.37 -29.33
C ASP A 112 10.21 -1.14 -28.66
N ASP A 113 10.51 -2.11 -27.79
CA ASP A 113 9.55 -2.77 -26.91
C ASP A 113 9.26 -1.99 -25.61
N TRP A 114 9.95 -0.86 -25.38
CA TRP A 114 9.85 0.04 -24.22
C TRP A 114 10.18 -0.58 -22.85
N MET A 115 10.31 -1.90 -22.77
CA MET A 115 10.57 -2.63 -21.53
C MET A 115 12.04 -3.06 -21.42
N SER A 116 12.69 -3.36 -22.54
CA SER A 116 14.13 -3.64 -22.56
C SER A 116 14.91 -2.33 -22.51
N TYR A 117 15.86 -2.24 -21.59
CA TYR A 117 16.70 -1.05 -21.46
C TYR A 117 18.12 -1.38 -21.02
N ALA A 118 19.05 -0.51 -21.36
CA ALA A 118 20.42 -0.57 -20.87
C ALA A 118 20.85 0.81 -20.40
N TYR A 119 21.74 0.87 -19.42
CA TYR A 119 22.31 2.14 -18.95
C TYR A 119 23.81 2.06 -18.73
N ALA A 120 24.44 3.22 -18.76
CA ALA A 120 25.83 3.40 -18.39
C ALA A 120 26.01 4.69 -17.59
N ILE A 121 26.77 4.61 -16.50
CA ILE A 121 27.19 5.76 -15.69
C ILE A 121 28.62 6.11 -16.09
N VAL A 122 28.85 7.35 -16.49
CA VAL A 122 30.15 7.84 -16.97
C VAL A 122 30.65 8.96 -16.06
N GLU A 123 31.85 8.81 -15.53
CA GLU A 123 32.49 9.85 -14.72
C GLU A 123 32.91 11.04 -15.60
N ASP A 124 32.43 12.24 -15.25
CA ASP A 124 32.64 13.48 -16.02
C ASP A 124 34.12 13.93 -16.04
N ASN A 125 34.91 13.53 -15.05
CA ASN A 125 36.31 13.96 -14.93
C ASN A 125 37.23 13.33 -15.96
N ASN A 126 37.01 12.05 -16.28
CA ASN A 126 37.94 11.22 -17.05
C ASN A 126 37.26 10.46 -18.20
N GLY A 127 35.93 10.44 -18.26
CA GLY A 127 35.15 9.68 -19.25
C GLY A 127 35.20 8.17 -19.04
N GLU A 128 35.43 7.71 -17.82
CA GLU A 128 35.39 6.29 -17.45
C GLU A 128 33.95 5.84 -17.24
N VAL A 129 33.57 4.70 -17.82
CA VAL A 129 32.30 4.02 -17.49
C VAL A 129 32.50 3.35 -16.14
N VAL A 130 31.82 3.85 -15.12
CA VAL A 130 31.94 3.31 -13.75
C VAL A 130 30.96 2.17 -13.49
N GLU A 131 29.86 2.13 -14.24
CA GLU A 131 28.81 1.13 -14.16
C GLU A 131 28.09 1.04 -15.51
N SER A 132 27.74 -0.17 -15.91
CA SER A 132 26.85 -0.41 -17.05
C SER A 132 26.10 -1.73 -16.87
N GLU A 133 24.85 -1.75 -17.32
CA GLU A 133 23.96 -2.90 -17.20
C GLU A 133 22.94 -2.90 -18.35
N ALA A 134 22.42 -4.08 -18.67
CA ALA A 134 21.41 -4.27 -19.71
C ALA A 134 20.36 -5.26 -19.23
N PHE A 135 19.10 -4.88 -19.43
CA PHE A 135 17.90 -5.63 -19.11
C PHE A 135 17.15 -5.93 -20.39
N TYR A 136 16.81 -7.19 -20.58
CA TYR A 136 16.16 -7.68 -21.79
C TYR A 136 14.81 -8.24 -21.42
N TYR A 137 13.76 -7.57 -21.89
CA TYR A 137 12.40 -8.03 -21.73
C TYR A 137 12.12 -9.23 -22.64
N SER A 138 11.42 -10.23 -22.11
CA SER A 138 10.90 -11.36 -22.88
C SER A 138 9.60 -11.85 -22.26
N ASP A 139 8.54 -11.96 -23.07
CA ASP A 139 7.27 -12.58 -22.66
C ASP A 139 7.36 -14.12 -22.56
N GLU A 140 8.41 -14.71 -23.14
CA GLU A 140 8.64 -16.16 -23.12
C GLU A 140 9.81 -16.50 -22.20
N SER A 141 9.63 -17.52 -21.38
CA SER A 141 10.69 -18.14 -20.57
C SER A 141 11.29 -19.36 -21.27
N ASN A 142 12.56 -19.64 -21.03
CA ASN A 142 13.25 -20.85 -21.50
C ASN A 142 13.04 -22.04 -20.56
N LEU A 143 12.87 -21.77 -19.26
CA LEU A 143 12.52 -22.75 -18.24
C LEU A 143 11.02 -22.71 -17.95
N THR A 144 10.47 -23.84 -17.53
CA THR A 144 9.11 -23.91 -16.98
C THR A 144 9.14 -23.77 -15.45
N GLU A 145 7.98 -23.44 -14.88
CA GLU A 145 7.75 -23.38 -13.45
C GLU A 145 8.24 -24.66 -12.73
N GLU A 146 7.93 -25.85 -13.27
CA GLU A 146 8.36 -27.11 -12.67
C GLU A 146 9.87 -27.32 -12.74
N GLN A 147 10.55 -26.78 -13.76
CA GLN A 147 11.99 -26.88 -13.89
C GLN A 147 12.69 -26.00 -12.85
N VAL A 148 12.22 -24.77 -12.64
CA VAL A 148 12.83 -23.85 -11.68
C VAL A 148 12.56 -24.26 -10.23
N ILE A 149 11.37 -24.79 -9.92
CA ILE A 149 11.09 -25.40 -8.62
C ILE A 149 12.04 -26.59 -8.37
N ALA A 150 12.25 -27.45 -9.37
CA ALA A 150 13.18 -28.57 -9.24
C ALA A 150 14.65 -28.11 -9.05
N ILE A 151 15.07 -27.02 -9.68
CA ILE A 151 16.40 -26.42 -9.48
C ILE A 151 16.52 -25.87 -8.06
N ALA A 152 15.51 -25.11 -7.60
CA ALA A 152 15.49 -24.51 -6.26
C ALA A 152 15.56 -25.56 -5.14
N LEU A 153 14.81 -26.66 -5.27
CA LEU A 153 14.80 -27.77 -4.30
C LEU A 153 16.16 -28.49 -4.14
N GLU A 154 17.08 -28.34 -5.09
CA GLU A 154 18.43 -28.89 -4.96
C GLU A 154 19.36 -28.01 -4.11
N ASN A 155 18.97 -26.77 -3.81
CA ASN A 155 19.73 -25.85 -2.98
C ASN A 155 19.69 -26.26 -1.49
N GLU A 156 20.85 -26.23 -0.82
CA GLU A 156 20.94 -26.65 0.60
C GLU A 156 20.24 -25.68 1.56
N GLU A 157 20.16 -24.39 1.25
CA GLU A 157 19.44 -23.41 2.10
C GLU A 157 17.93 -23.62 2.01
N VAL A 158 17.40 -23.89 0.81
CA VAL A 158 16.01 -24.31 0.62
C VAL A 158 15.73 -25.61 1.35
N LYS A 159 16.60 -26.62 1.25
CA LYS A 159 16.44 -27.89 1.99
C LYS A 159 16.37 -27.68 3.50
N ASN A 160 17.22 -26.81 4.05
CA ASN A 160 17.18 -26.48 5.48
C ASN A 160 15.88 -25.75 5.85
N PHE A 161 15.39 -24.85 5.00
CA PHE A 161 14.13 -24.14 5.20
C PHE A 161 12.94 -25.10 5.24
N ILE A 162 12.78 -25.97 4.23
CA ILE A 162 11.64 -26.92 4.17
C ILE A 162 11.70 -27.99 5.26
N GLU A 163 12.89 -28.31 5.79
CA GLU A 163 13.01 -29.19 6.97
C GLU A 163 12.49 -28.53 8.25
N GLN A 164 12.54 -27.20 8.33
CA GLN A 164 12.08 -26.41 9.48
C GLN A 164 10.62 -25.98 9.33
N ASN A 165 10.15 -25.83 8.09
CA ASN A 165 8.83 -25.34 7.72
C ASN A 165 8.10 -26.42 6.91
N PRO A 166 7.52 -27.46 7.54
CA PRO A 166 6.95 -28.61 6.82
C PRO A 166 5.61 -28.32 6.11
N GLU A 167 4.93 -27.22 6.45
CA GLU A 167 3.65 -26.80 5.88
C GLU A 167 3.82 -25.67 4.84
N TYR A 168 5.01 -25.54 4.27
CA TYR A 168 5.32 -24.52 3.27
C TYR A 168 4.51 -24.67 1.97
N GLU A 169 4.22 -23.53 1.35
CA GLU A 169 3.73 -23.40 -0.01
C GLU A 169 4.88 -22.97 -0.95
N VAL A 170 4.72 -23.24 -2.25
CA VAL A 170 5.71 -22.88 -3.27
C VAL A 170 5.04 -22.09 -4.37
N TYR A 171 5.63 -20.93 -4.65
CA TYR A 171 5.24 -20.04 -5.74
C TYR A 171 6.44 -19.84 -6.65
N ALA A 172 6.20 -19.78 -7.96
CA ALA A 172 7.24 -19.43 -8.89
C ALA A 172 6.70 -18.47 -9.95
N TYR A 173 7.43 -17.39 -10.17
CA TYR A 173 7.08 -16.39 -11.18
C TYR A 173 8.30 -15.96 -11.97
N TYR A 174 8.04 -15.57 -13.21
CA TYR A 174 9.04 -15.07 -14.14
C TYR A 174 8.93 -13.54 -14.19
N ASP A 175 10.04 -12.84 -14.04
CA ASP A 175 10.07 -11.38 -13.94
C ASP A 175 10.08 -10.66 -15.30
N PHE A 176 10.05 -11.42 -16.39
CA PHE A 176 10.19 -10.95 -17.77
C PHE A 176 11.58 -10.37 -18.12
N TYR A 177 12.53 -10.34 -17.18
CA TYR A 177 13.90 -9.86 -17.35
C TYR A 177 14.94 -10.97 -17.23
N GLN A 178 14.58 -12.19 -17.65
CA GLN A 178 15.40 -13.41 -17.64
C GLN A 178 15.64 -14.04 -16.27
N TYR A 179 14.87 -13.67 -15.24
CA TYR A 179 14.95 -14.33 -13.94
C TYR A 179 13.63 -14.97 -13.53
N TRP A 180 13.76 -16.16 -12.96
CA TRP A 180 12.72 -16.81 -12.20
C TRP A 180 12.95 -16.57 -10.72
N PHE A 181 11.87 -16.31 -10.01
CA PHE A 181 11.83 -16.26 -8.56
C PHE A 181 11.01 -17.45 -8.09
N VAL A 182 11.57 -18.24 -7.18
CA VAL A 182 10.89 -19.37 -6.53
C VAL A 182 10.82 -19.09 -5.04
N ASP A 183 9.62 -18.83 -4.55
CA ASP A 183 9.33 -18.52 -3.16
C ASP A 183 8.78 -19.75 -2.45
N PHE A 184 9.45 -20.12 -1.37
CA PHE A 184 8.97 -21.08 -0.38
C PHE A 184 8.44 -20.27 0.80
N TYR A 185 7.15 -20.33 1.09
CA TYR A 185 6.51 -19.51 2.11
C TYR A 185 5.79 -20.39 3.14
N ASP A 186 5.94 -20.09 4.43
CA ASP A 186 5.19 -20.75 5.50
C ASP A 186 4.35 -19.70 6.24
N ASP A 187 3.05 -19.72 5.97
CA ASP A 187 2.04 -18.82 6.54
C ASP A 187 2.01 -18.83 8.07
N TYR A 188 2.30 -19.98 8.72
CA TYR A 188 2.22 -20.07 10.18
C TYR A 188 3.31 -19.26 10.86
N TYR A 189 4.52 -19.30 10.28
CA TYR A 189 5.69 -18.64 10.82
C TYR A 189 6.01 -17.30 10.14
N PHE A 190 5.21 -16.89 9.15
CA PHE A 190 5.51 -15.77 8.24
C PHE A 190 6.96 -15.84 7.72
N SER A 191 7.44 -17.05 7.45
CA SER A 191 8.82 -17.26 7.03
C SER A 191 8.88 -17.55 5.54
N TRP A 192 9.93 -17.08 4.86
CA TRP A 192 10.10 -17.30 3.43
C TRP A 192 11.54 -17.58 3.03
N CYS A 193 11.70 -18.30 1.94
CA CYS A 193 12.96 -18.50 1.24
C CYS A 193 12.75 -18.30 -0.25
N THR A 194 13.38 -17.29 -0.82
CA THR A 194 13.30 -16.92 -2.23
C THR A 194 14.58 -17.34 -2.94
N VAL A 195 14.43 -18.02 -4.08
CA VAL A 195 15.54 -18.40 -4.96
C VAL A 195 15.41 -17.68 -6.28
N THR A 196 16.43 -16.92 -6.67
CA THR A 196 16.52 -16.30 -8.00
C THR A 196 17.31 -17.20 -8.93
N ILE A 197 16.73 -17.55 -10.08
CA ILE A 197 17.29 -18.48 -11.07
C ILE A 197 17.35 -17.77 -12.42
N ASP A 198 18.52 -17.80 -13.05
CA ASP A 198 18.73 -17.32 -14.40
C ASP A 198 18.04 -18.24 -15.42
N ASP A 199 17.10 -17.71 -16.18
CA ASP A 199 16.25 -18.46 -17.11
C ASP A 199 17.04 -19.08 -18.27
N ILE A 200 18.13 -18.44 -18.71
CA ILE A 200 18.94 -18.92 -19.84
C ILE A 200 19.82 -20.10 -19.43
N THR A 201 20.45 -20.00 -18.26
CA THR A 201 21.49 -20.94 -17.81
C THR A 201 20.98 -21.97 -16.80
N GLY A 202 19.85 -21.69 -16.13
CA GLY A 202 19.35 -22.46 -14.99
C GLY A 202 20.24 -22.35 -13.75
N ALA A 203 21.13 -21.35 -13.70
CA ALA A 203 21.98 -21.12 -12.54
C ALA A 203 21.22 -20.38 -11.44
N ILE A 204 21.38 -20.82 -10.19
CA ILE A 204 20.93 -20.05 -9.03
C ILE A 204 21.83 -18.81 -8.91
N VAL A 205 21.23 -17.64 -9.00
CA VAL A 205 21.88 -16.32 -8.91
C VAL A 205 21.96 -15.88 -7.46
N ASP A 206 20.87 -16.05 -6.72
CA ASP A 206 20.77 -15.66 -5.33
C ASP A 206 19.80 -16.56 -4.55
N VAL A 207 19.99 -16.61 -3.24
CA VAL A 207 19.06 -17.23 -2.29
C VAL A 207 18.94 -16.31 -1.09
N TYR A 208 17.70 -15.91 -0.80
CA TYR A 208 17.37 -15.08 0.35
C TYR A 208 16.37 -15.81 1.23
N SER A 209 16.74 -16.08 2.49
CA SER A 209 15.82 -16.60 3.50
C SER A 209 15.56 -15.55 4.58
N SER A 210 14.31 -15.45 5.04
CA SER A 210 14.03 -14.74 6.29
C SER A 210 14.73 -15.50 7.41
N LYS A 211 15.67 -14.81 8.07
CA LYS A 211 16.54 -15.41 9.10
C LYS A 211 15.86 -15.52 10.47
N ASP A 212 14.67 -14.94 10.59
CA ASP A 212 13.91 -14.93 11.82
C ASP A 212 13.05 -16.21 11.87
N ILE A 213 13.74 -17.31 12.14
CA ILE A 213 13.09 -18.55 12.53
C ILE A 213 12.56 -18.31 13.94
N TYR A 214 11.26 -18.10 14.08
CA TYR A 214 10.61 -18.15 15.37
C TYR A 214 10.78 -19.55 15.96
N ASN A 215 11.67 -19.70 16.94
CA ASN A 215 11.78 -20.94 17.70
C ASN A 215 10.57 -21.04 18.62
N THR A 216 9.51 -21.70 18.14
CA THR A 216 8.30 -21.96 18.92
C THR A 216 8.46 -23.19 19.80
N THR A 217 7.81 -23.15 20.95
CA THR A 217 7.69 -24.26 21.89
C THR A 217 6.41 -25.05 21.62
N LEU A 218 5.35 -24.36 21.20
CA LEU A 218 4.08 -24.96 20.80
C LEU A 218 3.98 -25.04 19.28
N THR A 219 3.25 -26.05 18.81
CA THR A 219 2.87 -26.20 17.40
C THR A 219 1.52 -25.53 17.13
N PRO A 220 1.21 -25.16 15.87
CA PRO A 220 -0.11 -24.64 15.48
C PRO A 220 -1.28 -25.52 15.97
N GLN A 221 -1.13 -26.84 15.87
CA GLN A 221 -2.16 -27.79 16.34
C GLN A 221 -2.33 -27.75 17.87
N GLU A 222 -1.24 -27.61 18.63
CA GLU A 222 -1.31 -27.53 20.10
C GLU A 222 -2.01 -26.24 20.56
N VAL A 223 -1.78 -25.11 19.89
CA VAL A 223 -2.46 -23.84 20.25
C VAL A 223 -3.93 -23.85 19.88
N VAL A 224 -4.34 -24.51 18.79
CA VAL A 224 -5.76 -24.75 18.48
C VAL A 224 -6.40 -25.62 19.56
N GLU A 225 -5.72 -26.69 20.00
CA GLU A 225 -6.22 -27.54 21.08
C GLU A 225 -6.36 -26.78 22.41
N ILE A 226 -5.43 -25.89 22.73
CA ILE A 226 -5.52 -24.99 23.89
C ILE A 226 -6.72 -24.06 23.73
N ALA A 227 -6.87 -23.39 22.59
CA ALA A 227 -7.97 -22.45 22.35
C ALA A 227 -9.35 -23.12 22.46
N LEU A 228 -9.50 -24.35 21.97
CA LEU A 228 -10.72 -25.15 22.10
C LEU A 228 -11.08 -25.54 23.54
N THR A 229 -10.18 -25.34 24.51
CA THR A 229 -10.50 -25.50 25.94
C THR A 229 -11.20 -24.29 26.54
N ASP A 230 -11.13 -23.11 25.90
CA ASP A 230 -11.78 -21.89 26.39
C ASP A 230 -13.32 -22.00 26.28
N PRO A 231 -14.07 -21.68 27.35
CA PRO A 231 -15.53 -21.78 27.32
C PRO A 231 -16.22 -20.93 26.27
N ASP A 232 -15.66 -19.77 25.91
CA ASP A 232 -16.26 -18.87 24.92
C ASP A 232 -16.02 -19.39 23.51
N VAL A 233 -14.84 -19.97 23.24
CA VAL A 233 -14.58 -20.72 21.99
C VAL A 233 -15.50 -21.92 21.85
N GLN A 234 -15.70 -22.70 22.93
CA GLN A 234 -16.62 -23.84 22.90
C GLN A 234 -18.06 -23.40 22.59
N THR A 235 -18.47 -22.26 23.12
CA THR A 235 -19.78 -21.66 22.84
C THR A 235 -19.86 -21.21 21.38
N PHE A 236 -18.84 -20.53 20.88
CA PHE A 236 -18.72 -20.08 19.50
C PHE A 236 -18.84 -21.25 18.51
N VAL A 237 -17.99 -22.27 18.65
CA VAL A 237 -17.96 -23.46 17.79
C VAL A 237 -19.28 -24.24 17.82
N THR A 238 -19.98 -24.24 18.97
CA THR A 238 -21.31 -24.86 19.08
C THR A 238 -22.36 -24.08 18.29
N ASN A 239 -22.28 -22.75 18.26
CA ASN A 239 -23.22 -21.88 17.57
C ASN A 239 -22.93 -21.74 16.08
N ASN A 240 -21.66 -21.87 15.68
CA ASN A 240 -21.17 -21.71 14.32
C ASN A 240 -20.54 -23.04 13.85
N PRO A 241 -21.33 -24.05 13.39
CA PRO A 241 -20.79 -25.36 13.02
C PRO A 241 -19.93 -25.36 11.74
N ASP A 242 -20.06 -24.32 10.92
CA ASP A 242 -19.32 -24.12 9.66
C ASP A 242 -18.24 -23.04 9.85
N TYR A 243 -17.53 -23.08 10.98
CA TYR A 243 -16.46 -22.12 11.29
C TYR A 243 -15.13 -22.49 10.60
N GLU A 244 -14.30 -21.47 10.39
CA GLU A 244 -12.91 -21.60 9.94
C GLU A 244 -11.97 -21.23 11.09
N VAL A 245 -10.76 -21.79 11.07
CA VAL A 245 -9.72 -21.54 12.09
C VAL A 245 -8.49 -20.99 11.40
N TYR A 246 -8.00 -19.87 11.90
CA TYR A 246 -6.76 -19.25 11.48
C TYR A 246 -5.78 -19.27 12.65
N VAL A 247 -4.54 -19.64 12.36
CA VAL A 247 -3.48 -19.74 13.36
C VAL A 247 -2.25 -19.09 12.78
N TYR A 248 -1.69 -18.13 13.51
CA TYR A 248 -0.49 -17.43 13.06
C TYR A 248 0.32 -16.94 14.26
N LEU A 249 1.62 -16.69 14.04
CA LEU A 249 2.46 -16.01 15.02
C LEU A 249 2.30 -14.50 14.89
N MET A 250 2.11 -13.82 16.01
CA MET A 250 2.09 -12.36 16.00
C MET A 250 3.53 -11.85 15.80
N ASP A 251 3.80 -11.34 14.60
CA ASP A 251 5.00 -10.57 14.31
C ASP A 251 4.83 -9.13 14.79
N TRP A 252 5.88 -8.57 15.38
CA TRP A 252 5.95 -7.18 15.84
C TRP A 252 5.67 -6.16 14.74
N PHE A 253 5.82 -6.52 13.46
CA PHE A 253 5.51 -5.63 12.35
C PHE A 253 4.05 -5.16 12.33
N TYR A 254 3.08 -5.96 12.82
CA TYR A 254 1.68 -5.54 12.94
C TYR A 254 1.40 -4.61 14.13
N CYS A 255 2.32 -4.50 15.09
CA CYS A 255 2.17 -3.60 16.25
C CYS A 255 2.58 -2.15 15.92
N TYR A 256 3.15 -1.90 14.74
CA TYR A 256 3.63 -0.61 14.25
C TYR A 256 2.67 0.02 13.23
N ASP A 257 1.36 -0.18 13.40
CA ASP A 257 0.40 0.65 12.67
C ASP A 257 0.52 2.10 13.18
N GLU A 258 0.56 3.05 12.24
CA GLU A 258 1.09 4.42 12.40
C GLU A 258 0.33 5.30 13.42
N GLU A 259 -0.74 4.80 14.04
CA GLU A 259 -1.51 5.52 15.07
C GLU A 259 -0.89 5.49 16.47
N PHE A 260 0.01 4.55 16.78
CA PHE A 260 0.74 4.53 18.06
C PHE A 260 2.02 5.39 17.99
N GLY A 261 1.84 6.68 17.73
CA GLY A 261 2.93 7.64 17.51
C GLY A 261 4.00 7.66 18.62
N ASP A 262 5.26 7.54 18.19
CA ASP A 262 6.53 8.10 18.73
C ASP A 262 6.85 8.09 20.25
N ASN A 263 6.00 7.57 21.13
CA ASN A 263 6.16 7.74 22.59
C ASN A 263 6.29 6.44 23.40
N MET A 264 6.59 5.31 22.77
CA MET A 264 7.17 4.19 23.49
C MET A 264 8.70 4.34 23.55
N THR A 265 9.21 4.85 24.67
CA THR A 265 10.62 4.66 25.03
C THR A 265 10.89 3.17 25.18
N VAL A 266 11.55 2.60 24.17
CA VAL A 266 12.20 1.29 24.24
C VAL A 266 13.17 1.30 25.43
N PRO A 267 13.04 0.40 26.43
CA PRO A 267 14.09 0.21 27.41
C PRO A 267 15.35 -0.25 26.66
N GLU A 268 16.46 0.47 26.83
CA GLU A 268 17.76 0.11 26.25
C GLU A 268 17.99 -1.40 26.33
N VAL A 269 18.03 -2.05 25.16
CA VAL A 269 18.56 -3.40 25.02
C VAL A 269 19.96 -3.37 25.61
N GLY A 270 20.14 -4.07 26.72
CA GLY A 270 21.34 -4.03 27.53
C GLY A 270 22.60 -4.13 26.67
N GLU A 271 23.43 -3.09 26.79
CA GLU A 271 24.75 -3.02 26.19
C GLU A 271 25.50 -4.33 26.42
N ILE A 272 26.12 -4.83 25.36
CA ILE A 272 27.19 -5.81 25.43
C ILE A 272 28.26 -5.22 26.35
N ASN A 273 28.32 -5.78 27.55
CA ASN A 273 29.23 -5.52 28.65
C ASN A 273 30.68 -5.25 28.18
N ASP A 274 31.04 -3.99 27.94
CA ASP A 274 32.41 -3.50 28.11
C ASP A 274 32.53 -3.00 29.56
N ASN A 275 33.46 -3.59 30.29
CA ASN A 275 33.69 -3.32 31.70
C ASN A 275 34.15 -1.87 31.91
N HIS A 276 33.24 -0.96 32.27
CA HIS A 276 33.58 0.17 33.13
C HIS A 276 32.39 0.55 34.01
N GLY A 277 32.46 0.15 35.28
CA GLY A 277 31.38 0.36 36.24
C GLY A 277 31.09 1.82 36.56
N ASP A 278 29.81 2.10 36.77
CA ASP A 278 29.37 3.05 37.78
C ASP A 278 27.96 2.67 38.26
N ASP A 279 27.71 2.96 39.53
CA ASP A 279 26.57 2.47 40.30
C ASP A 279 25.41 3.48 40.17
N GLY A 280 24.33 3.15 39.43
CA GLY A 280 23.19 4.05 39.22
C GLY A 280 21.84 3.36 39.42
N THR A 281 21.04 3.86 40.35
CA THR A 281 19.74 3.31 40.79
C THR A 281 18.61 3.59 39.79
N ASN A 282 17.88 2.55 39.35
CA ASN A 282 16.63 2.69 38.59
C ASN A 282 15.52 3.31 39.44
N THR A 283 15.05 4.49 39.07
CA THR A 283 13.79 5.09 39.52
C THR A 283 12.70 4.75 38.52
N THR A 284 11.67 4.04 38.96
CA THR A 284 10.43 3.81 38.21
C THR A 284 9.56 5.05 38.34
N GLU A 285 9.37 5.82 37.28
CA GLU A 285 8.33 6.85 37.21
C GLU A 285 7.07 6.23 36.58
N THR A 286 5.97 6.23 37.35
CA THR A 286 4.62 5.94 36.86
C THR A 286 4.09 7.18 36.14
N VAL A 287 3.76 7.05 34.85
CA VAL A 287 3.04 8.05 34.08
C VAL A 287 1.54 7.93 34.38
N ASP A 288 0.92 9.04 34.72
CA ASP A 288 -0.51 9.21 35.02
C ASP A 288 -1.17 9.79 33.74
N THR A 289 -1.94 9.00 33.00
CA THR A 289 -2.70 9.46 31.84
C THR A 289 -4.14 9.79 32.26
N GLU A 290 -4.46 11.08 32.34
CA GLU A 290 -5.76 11.62 32.76
C GLU A 290 -6.92 11.39 31.76
N ASN A 291 -6.74 10.62 30.68
CA ASN A 291 -7.73 10.50 29.60
C ASN A 291 -8.41 9.13 29.41
N GLY A 292 -8.24 8.17 30.32
CA GLY A 292 -9.13 6.99 30.35
C GLY A 292 -9.10 6.06 29.14
N GLU A 293 -8.25 6.30 28.14
CA GLU A 293 -7.89 5.30 27.13
C GLU A 293 -7.10 4.20 27.82
N ILE A 294 -7.71 3.02 27.91
CA ILE A 294 -7.01 1.80 28.30
C ILE A 294 -6.23 1.34 27.07
N GLY A 295 -5.18 2.08 26.70
CA GLY A 295 -4.10 1.49 25.92
C GLY A 295 -3.43 0.49 26.83
N TYR A 296 -3.72 -0.80 26.68
CA TYR A 296 -2.98 -1.84 27.38
C TYR A 296 -1.56 -1.84 26.79
N PRO A 297 -0.51 -1.45 27.54
CA PRO A 297 0.85 -1.73 27.10
C PRO A 297 1.06 -3.20 27.44
N ILE A 298 0.60 -4.10 26.57
CA ILE A 298 1.03 -5.48 26.64
C ILE A 298 2.48 -5.46 26.17
N ASP A 299 3.38 -5.71 27.11
CA ASP A 299 4.80 -5.83 26.86
C ASP A 299 5.06 -7.13 26.08
N TYR A 300 4.90 -7.07 24.75
CA TYR A 300 5.23 -8.17 23.84
C TYR A 300 6.75 -8.35 23.68
N SER A 301 7.58 -7.71 24.52
CA SER A 301 8.99 -7.51 24.20
C SER A 301 9.88 -8.75 24.24
N THR A 302 9.38 -9.90 24.72
CA THR A 302 10.22 -11.10 24.87
C THR A 302 9.57 -12.44 24.55
N ASN A 303 8.26 -12.53 24.36
CA ASN A 303 7.57 -13.82 24.21
C ASN A 303 6.84 -13.92 22.87
N VAL A 304 7.19 -14.95 22.10
CA VAL A 304 6.44 -15.35 20.91
C VAL A 304 4.99 -15.61 21.31
N THR A 305 4.05 -14.97 20.62
CA THR A 305 2.62 -15.07 20.92
C THR A 305 1.92 -15.66 19.71
N TRP A 306 1.18 -16.75 19.94
CA TRP A 306 0.30 -17.33 18.94
C TRP A 306 -1.04 -16.61 18.95
N VAL A 307 -1.58 -16.39 17.77
CA VAL A 307 -2.93 -15.91 17.57
C VAL A 307 -3.76 -17.04 16.97
N VAL A 308 -4.89 -17.35 17.61
CA VAL A 308 -5.83 -18.38 17.15
C VAL A 308 -7.21 -17.76 16.99
N GLY A 309 -7.62 -17.54 15.75
CA GLY A 309 -8.90 -16.97 15.37
C GLY A 309 -9.89 -18.02 14.89
N PHE A 310 -11.14 -17.94 15.35
CA PHE A 310 -12.27 -18.73 14.88
C PHE A 310 -13.29 -17.79 14.26
N TYR A 311 -13.64 -18.01 12.99
CA TYR A 311 -14.54 -17.13 12.24
C TYR A 311 -15.72 -17.92 11.71
N ASN A 312 -16.91 -17.34 11.73
CA ASN A 312 -18.04 -17.95 11.04
C ASN A 312 -17.89 -17.74 9.53
N TYR A 313 -18.60 -18.55 8.72
CA TYR A 313 -18.51 -18.50 7.26
C TYR A 313 -18.77 -17.11 6.62
N ASN A 314 -19.48 -16.21 7.31
CA ASN A 314 -19.76 -14.86 6.79
C ASN A 314 -18.88 -13.76 7.41
N TYR A 315 -17.89 -14.14 8.23
CA TYR A 315 -17.00 -13.24 8.98
C TYR A 315 -17.73 -12.20 9.86
N THR A 316 -18.98 -12.47 10.27
CA THR A 316 -19.78 -11.55 11.10
C THR A 316 -19.69 -11.85 12.59
N ASP A 317 -19.14 -13.00 12.96
CA ASP A 317 -18.98 -13.46 14.33
C ASP A 317 -17.63 -14.17 14.38
N TRP A 318 -16.77 -13.75 15.31
CA TRP A 318 -15.44 -14.33 15.46
C TRP A 318 -14.92 -14.19 16.89
N ILE A 319 -13.98 -15.06 17.23
CA ILE A 319 -13.27 -15.06 18.51
C ILE A 319 -11.81 -15.38 18.26
N GLU A 320 -10.93 -14.53 18.77
CA GLU A 320 -9.49 -14.63 18.63
C GLU A 320 -8.83 -14.70 20.01
N LEU A 321 -7.87 -15.61 20.16
CA LEU A 321 -7.15 -15.83 21.41
C LEU A 321 -5.66 -15.60 21.18
N TYR A 322 -5.03 -14.93 22.14
CA TYR A 322 -3.60 -14.70 22.20
C TYR A 322 -2.99 -15.66 23.21
N ILE A 323 -2.10 -16.54 22.77
CA ILE A 323 -1.56 -17.65 23.55
C ILE A 323 -0.04 -17.52 23.66
N ASP A 324 0.47 -17.50 24.88
CA ASP A 324 1.91 -17.49 25.15
C ASP A 324 2.55 -18.79 24.66
N ASP A 325 3.51 -18.70 23.73
CA ASP A 325 4.15 -19.88 23.15
C ASP A 325 4.88 -20.74 24.19
N THR A 326 5.47 -20.14 25.23
CA THR A 326 6.29 -20.89 26.20
C THR A 326 5.44 -21.65 27.21
N THR A 327 4.31 -21.08 27.61
CA THR A 327 3.49 -21.58 28.71
C THR A 327 2.18 -22.22 28.26
N GLY A 328 1.69 -21.86 27.07
CA GLY A 328 0.35 -22.21 26.60
C GLY A 328 -0.77 -21.50 27.35
N GLU A 329 -0.46 -20.44 28.10
CA GLU A 329 -1.46 -19.62 28.78
C GLU A 329 -2.16 -18.71 27.76
N ILE A 330 -3.50 -18.63 27.82
CA ILE A 330 -4.28 -17.64 27.08
C ILE A 330 -4.05 -16.29 27.77
N ILE A 331 -3.30 -15.41 27.12
CA ILE A 331 -2.93 -14.08 27.60
C ILE A 331 -4.10 -13.12 27.45
N ASP A 332 -4.77 -13.18 26.30
CA ASP A 332 -5.87 -12.28 25.96
C ASP A 332 -6.86 -12.94 24.99
N LYS A 333 -8.03 -12.30 24.84
CA LYS A 333 -9.09 -12.71 23.94
C LYS A 333 -9.85 -11.51 23.41
N LEU A 334 -10.03 -11.50 22.10
CA LEU A 334 -10.91 -10.57 21.39
C LEU A 334 -12.07 -11.36 20.81
N MET A 335 -13.28 -10.82 20.85
CA MET A 335 -14.43 -11.47 20.23
C MET A 335 -15.51 -10.46 19.87
N THR A 336 -16.30 -10.80 18.87
CA THR A 336 -17.51 -10.06 18.54
C THR A 336 -18.47 -10.05 19.73
N THR A 337 -18.86 -8.85 20.11
CA THR A 337 -19.93 -8.62 21.07
C THR A 337 -21.23 -8.41 20.31
N PRO A 338 -22.38 -8.96 20.76
CA PRO A 338 -23.66 -8.64 20.14
C PRO A 338 -24.04 -7.19 20.43
N ALA A 339 -24.55 -6.49 19.41
CA ALA A 339 -25.01 -5.11 19.59
C ALA A 339 -26.14 -5.01 20.65
N ILE A 340 -26.04 -4.00 21.50
CA ILE A 340 -27.00 -3.61 22.54
C ILE A 340 -28.11 -2.76 21.93
N HIS A 341 -27.74 -1.77 21.12
CA HIS A 341 -28.69 -0.97 20.36
C HIS A 341 -29.05 -1.67 19.04
N THR A 342 -30.22 -1.31 18.51
CA THR A 342 -30.63 -1.70 17.17
C THR A 342 -30.25 -0.62 16.16
N GLU A 343 -30.12 -1.00 14.89
CA GLU A 343 -29.88 -0.06 13.78
C GLU A 343 -30.89 1.11 13.78
N GLU A 344 -32.17 0.85 14.09
CA GLU A 344 -33.21 1.89 14.17
C GLU A 344 -33.04 2.85 15.36
N GLU A 345 -32.51 2.37 16.49
CA GLU A 345 -32.21 3.22 17.64
C GLU A 345 -31.00 4.12 17.35
N ILE A 346 -29.95 3.55 16.75
CA ILE A 346 -28.75 4.27 16.32
C ILE A 346 -29.09 5.32 15.26
N LYS A 347 -29.90 4.95 14.28
CA LYS A 347 -30.44 5.88 13.29
C LYS A 347 -31.19 7.04 13.94
N ALA A 348 -32.01 6.76 14.95
CA ALA A 348 -32.76 7.80 15.65
C ALA A 348 -31.85 8.73 16.47
N ILE A 349 -30.78 8.21 17.07
CA ILE A 349 -29.76 9.01 17.79
C ILE A 349 -29.10 9.99 16.82
N VAL A 350 -28.58 9.50 15.70
CA VAL A 350 -27.85 10.35 14.73
C VAL A 350 -28.77 11.34 14.05
N LEU A 351 -29.99 10.94 13.68
CA LEU A 351 -30.96 11.87 13.09
C LEU A 351 -31.41 12.99 14.04
N ASP A 352 -31.22 12.89 15.36
CA ASP A 352 -31.55 13.98 16.28
C ASP A 352 -30.43 15.05 16.39
N LEU A 353 -29.25 14.77 15.82
CA LEU A 353 -28.11 15.69 15.88
C LEU A 353 -28.33 16.94 15.00
N PRO A 354 -28.07 18.16 15.53
CA PRO A 354 -28.18 19.40 14.76
C PRO A 354 -27.34 19.42 13.48
N GLU A 355 -26.13 18.88 13.53
CA GLU A 355 -25.17 18.81 12.43
C GLU A 355 -25.69 17.91 11.31
N VAL A 356 -26.31 16.78 11.66
CA VAL A 356 -26.96 15.87 10.70
C VAL A 356 -28.19 16.53 10.07
N GLN A 357 -28.99 17.24 10.86
CA GLN A 357 -30.12 18.00 10.34
C GLN A 357 -29.68 19.15 9.43
N GLU A 358 -28.55 19.79 9.70
CA GLU A 358 -27.93 20.79 8.82
C GLU A 358 -27.46 20.15 7.51
N PHE A 359 -26.75 19.02 7.57
CA PHE A 359 -26.31 18.26 6.40
C PHE A 359 -27.50 17.87 5.50
N LEU A 360 -28.50 17.20 6.06
CA LEU A 360 -29.69 16.76 5.34
C LEU A 360 -30.57 17.91 4.80
N ALA A 361 -30.38 19.13 5.31
CA ALA A 361 -31.09 20.32 4.81
C ALA A 361 -30.37 21.01 3.65
N ASN A 362 -29.07 20.76 3.45
CA ASN A 362 -28.24 21.42 2.45
C ASN A 362 -27.71 20.47 1.37
N VAL A 363 -27.88 19.16 1.55
CA VAL A 363 -27.40 18.13 0.62
C VAL A 363 -28.59 17.33 0.09
N ASP A 364 -28.75 17.31 -1.24
CA ASP A 364 -29.79 16.56 -1.92
C ASP A 364 -29.33 15.11 -2.22
N ASP A 365 -30.30 14.22 -2.47
CA ASP A 365 -30.10 12.82 -2.87
C ASP A 365 -29.11 12.01 -1.99
N THR A 366 -29.31 12.12 -0.68
CA THR A 366 -28.51 11.43 0.35
C THR A 366 -28.89 9.95 0.51
N GLU A 367 -27.88 9.08 0.60
CA GLU A 367 -27.99 7.69 1.03
C GLU A 367 -27.41 7.54 2.44
N MET A 368 -27.84 6.51 3.19
CA MET A 368 -27.40 6.28 4.57
C MET A 368 -27.06 4.80 4.76
N TYR A 369 -25.87 4.53 5.26
CA TYR A 369 -25.35 3.22 5.60
C TYR A 369 -25.08 3.17 7.09
N ILE A 370 -25.56 2.12 7.75
CA ILE A 370 -25.38 1.90 9.18
C ILE A 370 -24.84 0.50 9.35
N TRP A 371 -23.71 0.36 10.05
CA TRP A 371 -23.15 -0.95 10.38
C TRP A 371 -22.59 -0.96 11.78
N TYR A 372 -22.47 -2.17 12.33
CA TYR A 372 -21.91 -2.44 13.64
C TYR A 372 -20.64 -3.26 13.44
N ASP A 373 -19.57 -2.89 14.11
CA ASP A 373 -18.25 -3.49 13.91
C ASP A 373 -18.01 -4.79 14.69
N GLY A 374 -18.87 -5.10 15.66
CA GLY A 374 -18.66 -6.23 16.57
C GLY A 374 -17.79 -5.92 17.79
N PHE A 375 -17.13 -4.77 17.85
CA PHE A 375 -16.26 -4.35 18.95
C PHE A 375 -16.92 -3.37 19.93
N GLY A 376 -18.17 -3.00 19.66
CA GLY A 376 -18.93 -2.10 20.52
C GLY A 376 -19.18 -0.73 19.92
N TYR A 377 -18.93 -0.56 18.61
CA TYR A 377 -19.19 0.70 17.92
C TYR A 377 -20.12 0.51 16.73
N TRP A 378 -21.03 1.47 16.60
CA TRP A 378 -21.82 1.65 15.39
C TRP A 378 -21.20 2.76 14.56
N TYR A 379 -21.25 2.55 13.25
CA TYR A 379 -20.80 3.51 12.27
C TYR A 379 -21.96 3.89 11.37
N ILE A 380 -22.04 5.18 11.06
CA ILE A 380 -22.99 5.72 10.11
C ILE A 380 -22.24 6.52 9.07
N ASP A 381 -22.54 6.25 7.80
CA ASP A 381 -22.11 7.04 6.67
C ASP A 381 -23.36 7.58 5.95
N ILE A 382 -23.41 8.90 5.75
CA ILE A 382 -24.42 9.58 4.96
C ILE A 382 -23.70 10.35 3.86
N TYR A 383 -23.92 9.99 2.61
CA TYR A 383 -23.29 10.65 1.46
C TYR A 383 -24.32 11.03 0.39
N SER A 384 -24.00 12.02 -0.46
CA SER A 384 -24.82 12.34 -1.62
C SER A 384 -24.41 11.51 -2.83
N SER A 385 -25.39 10.85 -3.45
CA SER A 385 -25.17 10.17 -4.73
C SER A 385 -24.93 11.14 -5.90
N PHE A 386 -25.35 12.40 -5.74
CA PHE A 386 -25.16 13.48 -6.70
C PHE A 386 -23.82 14.23 -6.51
N SER A 387 -23.42 14.45 -5.25
CA SER A 387 -22.14 15.09 -4.91
C SER A 387 -21.31 14.24 -3.97
N TRP A 388 -20.38 13.48 -4.53
CA TRP A 388 -19.60 12.47 -3.77
C TRP A 388 -18.68 13.07 -2.72
N GLU A 389 -18.39 14.38 -2.78
CA GLU A 389 -17.69 15.04 -1.69
C GLU A 389 -18.59 15.25 -0.47
N ALA A 390 -19.90 15.40 -0.66
CA ALA A 390 -20.80 15.63 0.44
C ALA A 390 -20.96 14.33 1.25
N TYR A 391 -20.30 14.27 2.40
CA TYR A 391 -20.37 13.13 3.32
C TYR A 391 -20.58 13.59 4.78
N LEU A 392 -21.11 12.69 5.58
CA LEU A 392 -21.17 12.77 7.02
C LEU A 392 -20.88 11.37 7.57
N PHE A 393 -19.90 11.29 8.46
CA PHE A 393 -19.55 10.05 9.14
C PHE A 393 -19.70 10.24 10.65
N ALA A 394 -20.29 9.24 11.30
CA ALA A 394 -20.48 9.23 12.75
C ALA A 394 -20.10 7.87 13.34
N GLU A 395 -19.46 7.91 14.51
CA GLU A 395 -19.16 6.74 15.34
C GLU A 395 -19.92 6.87 16.66
N ILE A 396 -20.57 5.79 17.06
CA ILE A 396 -21.47 5.74 18.22
C ILE A 396 -21.09 4.54 19.09
N ASP A 397 -20.81 4.80 20.36
CA ASP A 397 -20.58 3.76 21.35
C ASP A 397 -21.88 3.00 21.62
N ASP A 398 -21.87 1.69 21.40
CA ASP A 398 -23.05 0.82 21.51
C ASP A 398 -23.48 0.60 22.97
N ILE A 399 -22.59 0.79 23.95
CA ILE A 399 -22.91 0.61 25.37
C ILE A 399 -23.72 1.80 25.90
N THR A 400 -23.34 3.00 25.50
CA THR A 400 -23.84 4.27 26.02
C THR A 400 -24.84 4.94 25.08
N GLY A 401 -24.75 4.67 23.78
CA GLY A 401 -25.46 5.38 22.73
C GLY A 401 -24.92 6.79 22.48
N GLU A 402 -23.73 7.11 23.00
CA GLU A 402 -23.09 8.42 22.81
C GLU A 402 -22.35 8.46 21.46
N VAL A 403 -22.52 9.57 20.74
CA VAL A 403 -21.77 9.85 19.50
C VAL A 403 -20.37 10.31 19.90
N ILE A 404 -19.37 9.47 19.66
CA ILE A 404 -18.00 9.69 20.09
C ILE A 404 -17.17 10.39 19.01
N TYR A 405 -17.55 10.21 17.75
CA TYR A 405 -16.96 10.89 16.60
C TYR A 405 -18.04 11.34 15.63
N LEU A 406 -17.86 12.54 15.07
CA LEU A 406 -18.72 13.09 14.03
C LEU A 406 -17.90 14.02 13.15
N GLU A 407 -17.91 13.74 11.86
CA GLU A 407 -17.34 14.58 10.82
C GLU A 407 -18.34 14.75 9.68
N TYR A 408 -18.28 15.90 9.01
CA TYR A 408 -19.09 16.14 7.83
C TYR A 408 -18.46 17.20 6.95
N TYR A 409 -18.72 17.10 5.65
CA TYR A 409 -18.35 18.09 4.66
C TYR A 409 -19.55 18.39 3.76
N ILE A 410 -19.88 19.67 3.63
CA ILE A 410 -20.89 20.16 2.69
C ILE A 410 -20.13 20.99 1.66
N PRO A 411 -20.01 20.53 0.41
CA PRO A 411 -19.35 21.29 -0.63
C PRO A 411 -20.15 22.54 -0.99
N GLU A 412 -19.48 23.53 -1.55
CA GLU A 412 -20.18 24.67 -2.15
C GLU A 412 -21.07 24.16 -3.30
N PRO A 413 -22.34 24.61 -3.38
CA PRO A 413 -23.24 24.16 -4.43
C PRO A 413 -22.73 24.62 -5.80
N PRO A 414 -23.03 23.87 -6.88
CA PRO A 414 -22.69 24.32 -8.22
C PRO A 414 -23.41 25.63 -8.56
N LEU A 415 -22.75 26.46 -9.38
CA LEU A 415 -23.27 27.70 -9.93
C LEU A 415 -24.30 27.46 -11.02
N HIS A 416 -24.17 26.36 -11.77
CA HIS A 416 -25.15 25.93 -12.75
C HIS A 416 -26.07 24.83 -12.18
N THR A 417 -27.16 24.56 -12.88
CA THR A 417 -28.06 23.45 -12.58
C THR A 417 -27.75 22.25 -13.47
N GLU A 418 -28.14 21.04 -13.04
CA GLU A 418 -28.03 19.83 -13.86
C GLU A 418 -28.66 20.02 -15.25
N GLN A 419 -29.82 20.69 -15.32
CA GLN A 419 -30.50 21.00 -16.58
C GLN A 419 -29.66 21.92 -17.49
N GLU A 420 -28.99 22.94 -16.94
CA GLU A 420 -28.13 23.83 -17.73
C GLU A 420 -26.91 23.09 -18.28
N VAL A 421 -26.38 22.13 -17.53
CA VAL A 421 -25.27 21.27 -17.94
C VAL A 421 -25.72 20.28 -19.01
N GLU A 422 -26.86 19.61 -18.83
CA GLU A 422 -27.47 18.75 -19.84
C GLU A 422 -27.68 19.53 -21.16
N GLU A 423 -28.31 20.70 -21.09
CA GLU A 423 -28.55 21.55 -22.26
C GLU A 423 -27.23 21.97 -22.94
N PHE A 424 -26.17 22.24 -22.18
CA PHE A 424 -24.83 22.52 -22.71
C PHE A 424 -24.21 21.30 -23.39
N VAL A 425 -24.18 20.14 -22.72
CA VAL A 425 -23.60 18.89 -23.20
C VAL A 425 -24.26 18.42 -24.49
N LEU A 426 -25.60 18.49 -24.59
CA LEU A 426 -26.35 18.09 -25.78
C LEU A 426 -26.07 18.98 -27.01
N THR A 427 -25.38 20.12 -26.85
CA THR A 427 -24.91 20.94 -27.97
C THR A 427 -23.55 20.52 -28.52
N LEU A 428 -22.80 19.68 -27.80
CA LEU A 428 -21.46 19.25 -28.21
C LEU A 428 -21.55 18.31 -29.43
N PRO A 429 -20.78 18.54 -30.50
CA PRO A 429 -20.80 17.69 -31.70
C PRO A 429 -20.51 16.21 -31.42
N GLU A 430 -19.59 15.93 -30.49
CA GLU A 430 -19.17 14.59 -30.08
C GLU A 430 -20.33 13.82 -29.43
N VAL A 431 -21.06 14.49 -28.55
CA VAL A 431 -22.28 13.97 -27.88
C VAL A 431 -23.39 13.73 -28.90
N GLN A 432 -23.62 14.67 -29.81
CA GLN A 432 -24.64 14.52 -30.86
C GLN A 432 -24.35 13.36 -31.80
N GLN A 433 -23.08 13.06 -32.05
CA GLN A 433 -22.66 11.90 -32.81
C GLN A 433 -22.90 10.62 -32.01
N PHE A 434 -22.48 10.56 -30.75
CA PHE A 434 -22.71 9.42 -29.86
C PHE A 434 -24.19 9.05 -29.77
N ILE A 435 -25.08 10.02 -29.53
CA ILE A 435 -26.53 9.80 -29.43
C ILE A 435 -27.14 9.32 -30.76
N GLN A 436 -26.57 9.69 -31.91
CA GLN A 436 -27.03 9.20 -33.21
C GLN A 436 -26.66 7.74 -33.44
N ASP A 437 -25.49 7.34 -32.96
CA ASP A 437 -24.96 5.99 -33.12
C ASP A 437 -25.53 5.03 -32.05
N ASN A 438 -25.93 5.57 -30.89
CA ASN A 438 -26.43 4.84 -29.73
C ASN A 438 -27.83 5.31 -29.33
N LEU A 439 -28.87 4.71 -29.92
CA LEU A 439 -30.27 5.10 -29.66
C LEU A 439 -30.80 4.68 -28.28
N ASP A 440 -30.05 3.82 -27.59
CA ASP A 440 -30.34 3.27 -26.27
C ASP A 440 -29.54 3.95 -25.16
N TYR A 441 -28.88 5.07 -25.45
CA TYR A 441 -28.03 5.72 -24.46
C TYR A 441 -28.77 6.13 -23.19
N GLU A 442 -28.05 6.09 -22.08
CA GLU A 442 -28.44 6.70 -20.81
C GLU A 442 -27.45 7.84 -20.47
N LEU A 443 -27.94 8.85 -19.75
CA LEU A 443 -27.18 10.03 -19.36
C LEU A 443 -27.14 10.08 -17.83
N TRP A 444 -25.95 10.21 -17.28
CA TRP A 444 -25.72 10.42 -15.86
C TRP A 444 -24.93 11.71 -15.65
N ILE A 445 -25.35 12.52 -14.69
CA ILE A 445 -24.74 13.80 -14.36
C ILE A 445 -24.50 13.83 -12.84
N SER A 446 -23.28 14.17 -12.44
CA SER A 446 -22.89 14.38 -11.04
C SER A 446 -21.96 15.58 -10.90
N PHE A 447 -21.75 16.04 -9.67
CA PHE A 447 -20.93 17.21 -9.37
C PHE A 447 -19.95 16.96 -8.22
N SER A 448 -18.66 17.17 -8.47
CA SER A 448 -17.60 16.97 -7.48
C SER A 448 -16.37 17.83 -7.80
N TYR A 449 -15.63 18.29 -6.78
CA TYR A 449 -14.42 19.11 -6.88
C TYR A 449 -14.54 20.39 -7.72
N GLY A 450 -15.75 20.95 -7.87
CA GLY A 450 -16.00 22.11 -8.74
C GLY A 450 -16.19 21.75 -10.22
N TYR A 451 -16.32 20.46 -10.53
CA TYR A 451 -16.53 19.92 -11.87
C TYR A 451 -17.87 19.19 -11.94
N TRP A 452 -18.52 19.32 -13.08
CA TRP A 452 -19.58 18.43 -13.53
C TRP A 452 -18.97 17.25 -14.26
N TYR A 453 -19.39 16.06 -13.87
CA TYR A 453 -19.06 14.82 -14.52
C TYR A 453 -20.30 14.32 -15.26
N VAL A 454 -20.16 14.14 -16.56
CA VAL A 454 -21.25 13.71 -17.43
C VAL A 454 -20.84 12.46 -18.15
N GLU A 455 -21.60 11.40 -17.93
CA GLU A 455 -21.40 10.10 -18.54
C GLU A 455 -22.58 9.79 -19.46
N LEU A 456 -22.28 9.50 -20.73
CA LEU A 456 -23.23 8.90 -21.65
C LEU A 456 -22.80 7.46 -21.90
N TYR A 457 -23.67 6.50 -21.64
CA TYR A 457 -23.34 5.08 -21.84
C TYR A 457 -24.36 4.40 -22.74
N SER A 458 -23.90 3.39 -23.49
CA SER A 458 -24.73 2.46 -24.26
C SER A 458 -24.24 1.04 -23.98
N ASP A 459 -25.17 0.13 -23.71
CA ASP A 459 -24.86 -1.26 -23.32
C ASP A 459 -24.01 -2.00 -24.38
N ASP A 460 -24.10 -1.59 -25.65
CA ASP A 460 -23.50 -2.29 -26.78
C ASP A 460 -22.21 -1.65 -27.33
N ASN A 461 -21.92 -0.37 -27.02
CA ASN A 461 -20.88 0.40 -27.72
C ASN A 461 -20.01 1.29 -26.81
N GLY A 462 -19.94 0.98 -25.51
CA GLY A 462 -19.13 1.77 -24.57
C GLY A 462 -19.80 3.08 -24.15
N GLY A 463 -19.00 4.09 -23.84
CA GLY A 463 -19.51 5.37 -23.38
C GLY A 463 -18.60 6.56 -23.67
N LEU A 464 -19.09 7.71 -23.24
CA LEU A 464 -18.47 9.01 -23.37
C LEU A 464 -18.44 9.64 -21.97
N TRP A 465 -17.24 9.90 -21.47
CA TRP A 465 -17.00 10.62 -20.22
C TRP A 465 -16.63 12.06 -20.53
N ILE A 466 -17.24 13.01 -19.82
CA ILE A 466 -17.01 14.44 -20.00
C ILE A 466 -16.85 15.11 -18.64
N GLU A 467 -15.78 15.88 -18.50
CA GLU A 467 -15.57 16.75 -17.35
C GLU A 467 -15.75 18.21 -17.76
N ILE A 468 -16.51 18.94 -16.97
CA ILE A 468 -16.89 20.32 -17.26
C ILE A 468 -16.64 21.15 -16.02
N ILE A 469 -15.76 22.15 -16.10
CA ILE A 469 -15.59 23.09 -15.00
C ILE A 469 -16.85 23.97 -14.88
N ASP A 470 -17.38 24.08 -13.67
CA ASP A 470 -18.63 24.81 -13.41
C ASP A 470 -18.45 26.33 -13.46
N ASP A 471 -17.23 26.83 -13.20
CA ASP A 471 -16.85 28.23 -13.44
C ASP A 471 -15.38 28.35 -13.87
N ASN A 472 -15.15 28.74 -15.13
CA ASN A 472 -13.81 29.07 -15.63
C ASN A 472 -13.33 30.51 -15.29
N GLY A 473 -13.97 31.17 -14.33
CA GLY A 473 -13.71 32.56 -13.93
C GLY A 473 -14.52 33.60 -14.72
N ASN A 474 -15.43 33.17 -15.61
CA ASN A 474 -16.37 34.03 -16.32
C ASN A 474 -17.85 33.67 -16.07
N GLY A 475 -18.14 32.73 -15.16
CA GLY A 475 -19.48 32.25 -14.83
C GLY A 475 -20.10 31.41 -15.94
N GLY A 476 -19.31 30.61 -16.65
CA GLY A 476 -19.79 29.74 -17.72
C GLY A 476 -19.11 28.37 -17.71
N LEU A 477 -19.81 27.39 -18.26
CA LEU A 477 -19.37 26.00 -18.43
C LEU A 477 -18.26 25.88 -19.48
N GLU A 478 -17.24 25.07 -19.19
CA GLU A 478 -16.16 24.74 -20.13
C GLU A 478 -15.78 23.26 -20.00
N VAL A 479 -15.74 22.55 -21.13
CA VAL A 479 -15.28 21.16 -21.18
C VAL A 479 -13.76 21.15 -20.96
N THR A 480 -13.30 20.50 -19.89
CA THR A 480 -11.88 20.34 -19.58
C THR A 480 -11.34 19.01 -20.07
N TYR A 481 -12.20 17.99 -20.13
CA TYR A 481 -11.84 16.65 -20.55
C TYR A 481 -13.01 15.96 -21.25
N LEU A 482 -12.71 15.15 -22.26
CA LEU A 482 -13.67 14.33 -22.99
C LEU A 482 -12.96 13.09 -23.53
N GLU A 483 -13.48 11.92 -23.19
CA GLU A 483 -12.92 10.62 -23.60
C GLU A 483 -14.02 9.63 -24.00
N PHE A 484 -13.75 8.88 -25.07
CA PHE A 484 -14.53 7.70 -25.45
C PHE A 484 -13.90 6.46 -24.82
N PHE A 485 -14.71 5.63 -24.19
CA PHE A 485 -14.27 4.33 -23.67
C PHE A 485 -15.11 3.21 -24.32
N ASP A 486 -14.47 2.08 -24.59
CA ASP A 486 -15.13 0.87 -25.09
C ASP A 486 -15.10 -0.20 -24.00
N TYR A 487 -16.23 -0.88 -23.77
CA TYR A 487 -16.27 -2.01 -22.84
C TYR A 487 -15.58 -3.26 -23.41
N ALA A 488 -15.23 -3.28 -24.71
CA ALA A 488 -14.44 -4.34 -25.30
C ALA A 488 -12.99 -4.40 -24.79
N ASP A 489 -12.47 -3.32 -24.20
CA ASP A 489 -11.10 -3.23 -23.67
C ASP A 489 -11.02 -3.53 -22.16
N ILE A 490 -12.15 -3.81 -21.49
CA ILE A 490 -12.19 -4.25 -20.09
C ILE A 490 -12.52 -5.76 -20.07
N GLU A 491 -11.50 -6.61 -20.25
CA GLU A 491 -11.63 -8.03 -19.90
C GLU A 491 -11.78 -8.15 -18.38
N PHE A 492 -13.00 -8.45 -17.92
CA PHE A 492 -13.29 -8.86 -16.54
C PHE A 492 -12.93 -10.32 -16.27
#